data_AF-A0A820L1F9-F1
#
_entry.id   AF-A0A820L1F9-F1
#
_cell.length_a   1.000
_cell.length_b   1.000
_cell.length_c   1.000
_cell.angle_alpha   90.00
_cell.angle_beta   90.00
_cell.angle_gamma   90.00
#
_symmetry.space_group_name_H-M   'P 1'
#
loop_
_entity.id
_entity.type
_entity.pdbx_description
1 polymer ?
#
loop_
_entity_poly.entity_id
_entity_poly.type
_entity_poly.pdbx_seq_one_letter_code
_entity_poly.pdbx_strand_id
1 'polypeptide(L)' 'MSNDINLISSINFATMQINRHAAAIVLLFGTIGNVLNVLVLSENSLRKIPCAFYLCWSSVSAVVFLWSGLLTRVLQG' A
#
# COMPACT_ATOMS: atom_id res chain seq x y z
N MET A 1 -19.26 17.05 -28.88
CA MET A 1 -17.95 17.71 -28.70
C MET A 1 -17.82 18.40 -27.33
N SER A 2 -18.68 19.35 -26.95
CA SER A 2 -18.60 19.95 -25.60
C SER A 2 -18.95 18.96 -24.47
N ASN A 3 -19.94 18.08 -24.67
CA ASN A 3 -20.29 17.06 -23.67
C ASN A 3 -19.19 16.03 -23.43
N ASP A 4 -18.45 15.65 -24.47
CA ASP A 4 -17.38 14.65 -24.37
C ASP A 4 -16.21 15.18 -23.52
N ILE A 5 -15.87 16.46 -23.69
CA ILE A 5 -14.83 17.15 -22.90
C ILE A 5 -15.22 17.22 -21.41
N ASN A 6 -16.50 17.54 -21.12
CA ASN A 6 -17.00 17.60 -19.76
C ASN A 6 -17.03 16.22 -19.08
N LEU A 7 -17.36 15.17 -19.85
CA LEU A 7 -17.38 13.79 -19.35
C LEU A 7 -15.96 13.29 -19.06
N ILE A 8 -14.99 13.55 -19.95
CA ILE A 8 -13.57 13.24 -19.72
C ILE A 8 -13.03 13.97 -18.49
N SER A 9 -13.36 15.26 -18.34
CA SER A 9 -12.94 16.05 -17.17
C SER A 9 -13.50 15.50 -15.87
N SER A 10 -14.77 15.07 -15.86
CA SER A 10 -15.43 14.50 -14.69
C SER A 10 -14.82 13.15 -14.29
N ILE A 11 -14.52 12.29 -15.27
CA ILE A 11 -13.85 11.01 -15.02
C ILE A 11 -12.45 11.24 -14.47
N ASN A 12 -11.65 12.13 -15.06
CA ASN A 12 -10.31 12.43 -14.57
C ASN A 12 -10.32 12.97 -13.13
N PHE A 13 -11.27 13.84 -12.81
CA PHE A 13 -11.44 14.34 -11.45
C PHE A 13 -11.80 13.22 -10.46
N ALA A 14 -12.72 12.32 -10.85
CA ALA A 14 -13.07 11.15 -10.04
C ALA A 14 -11.87 10.21 -9.85
N THR A 15 -11.12 9.91 -10.92
CA THR A 15 -9.91 9.09 -10.87
C THR A 15 -8.86 9.69 -9.96
N MET A 16 -8.66 11.01 -9.99
CA MET A 16 -7.72 11.70 -9.11
C MET A 16 -8.11 11.57 -7.63
N GLN A 17 -9.39 11.75 -7.30
CA GLN A 17 -9.88 11.56 -5.94
C GLN A 17 -9.76 10.11 -5.47
N ILE A 18 -10.16 9.15 -6.31
CA ILE A 18 -10.07 7.72 -6.00
C ILE A 18 -8.63 7.32 -5.77
N ASN A 19 -7.69 7.73 -6.64
CA ASN A 19 -6.29 7.37 -6.49
C ASN A 19 -5.70 7.92 -5.18
N ARG A 20 -6.10 9.14 -4.77
CA ARG A 20 -5.65 9.73 -3.51
C ARG A 20 -6.20 9.01 -2.28
N HIS A 21 -7.49 8.69 -2.25
CA HIS A 21 -8.11 8.00 -1.11
C HIS A 21 -7.71 6.53 -1.04
N ALA A 22 -7.64 5.83 -2.18
CA ALA A 22 -7.18 4.44 -2.24
C ALA A 22 -5.72 4.32 -1.79
N ALA A 23 -4.85 5.29 -2.14
CA ALA A 23 -3.47 5.32 -1.65
C ALA A 23 -3.41 5.34 -0.12
N ALA A 24 -4.18 6.24 0.50
CA ALA A 24 -4.19 6.42 1.95
C ALA A 24 -4.70 5.15 2.65
N ILE A 25 -5.75 4.52 2.12
CA ILE A 25 -6.30 3.27 2.66
C ILE A 25 -5.29 2.14 2.55
N VAL A 26 -4.68 1.94 1.37
CA VAL A 26 -3.66 0.92 1.13
C VAL A 26 -2.45 1.12 2.04
N LEU A 27 -2.07 2.36 2.32
CA LEU A 27 -0.96 2.65 3.20
C LEU A 27 -1.29 2.34 4.66
N LEU A 28 -2.45 2.77 5.16
CA LEU A 28 -2.88 2.47 6.53
C LEU A 28 -3.07 0.96 6.74
N PHE A 29 -3.86 0.30 5.90
CA PHE A 29 -4.11 -1.14 6.07
C PHE A 29 -2.88 -1.98 5.74
N GLY A 30 -2.10 -1.59 4.73
CA GLY A 30 -0.89 -2.30 4.34
C GLY A 30 0.23 -2.20 5.38
N THR A 31 0.37 -1.06 6.05
CA THR A 31 1.33 -0.93 7.16
C THR A 31 0.87 -1.73 8.39
N ILE A 32 -0.39 -1.56 8.81
CA ILE A 32 -0.94 -2.28 9.97
C ILE A 32 -0.88 -3.80 9.73
N GLY A 33 -1.34 -4.28 8.58
CA GLY A 33 -1.35 -5.71 8.25
C GLY A 33 0.05 -6.33 8.21
N ASN A 34 1.04 -5.64 7.61
CA ASN A 34 2.40 -6.16 7.59
C ASN A 34 3.08 -6.09 8.97
N VAL A 35 2.80 -5.07 9.79
CA VAL A 35 3.29 -5.00 11.18
C VAL A 35 2.70 -6.12 12.03
N LEU A 36 1.40 -6.40 11.90
CA LEU A 36 0.76 -7.54 12.55
C LEU A 36 1.38 -8.87 12.11
N ASN A 37 1.66 -9.04 10.81
CA ASN A 37 2.34 -10.23 10.31
C ASN A 37 3.71 -10.40 10.97
N VAL A 38 4.52 -9.34 11.07
CA VAL A 38 5.83 -9.41 11.73
C VAL A 38 5.69 -9.77 13.21
N LEU A 39 4.70 -9.22 13.92
CA LEU A 39 4.46 -9.53 15.33
C LEU A 39 4.04 -11.00 15.53
N VAL A 40 3.10 -11.50 14.73
CA VAL A 40 2.62 -12.90 14.80
C VAL A 40 3.74 -13.87 14.44
N LEU A 41 4.52 -13.58 13.39
CA LEU A 41 5.64 -14.44 12.99
C LEU A 41 6.85 -14.33 13.92
N SER A 42 6.93 -13.29 14.76
CA SER A 42 7.96 -13.15 15.78
C SER A 42 7.67 -14.00 17.03
N GLU A 43 6.51 -14.64 17.15
CA GLU A 43 6.23 -15.56 18.26
C GLU A 43 7.16 -16.78 18.24
N ASN A 44 7.61 -17.18 19.43
CA ASN A 44 8.62 -18.22 19.65
C ASN A 44 8.23 -19.60 19.09
N SER A 45 6.93 -19.84 18.90
CA SER A 45 6.41 -21.10 18.35
C SER A 45 6.67 -21.23 16.83
N LEU A 46 6.61 -20.13 16.08
CA LEU A 46 6.76 -20.12 14.62
C LEU A 46 8.21 -19.95 14.15
N ARG A 47 9.12 -19.46 15.00
CA ARG A 47 10.56 -19.33 14.71
C ARG A 47 11.26 -20.64 14.34
N LYS A 48 10.65 -21.79 14.65
CA LYS A 48 11.17 -23.12 14.26
C LYS A 48 10.92 -23.45 12.78
N ILE A 49 10.08 -22.67 12.09
CA ILE A 49 9.70 -22.92 10.70
C ILE A 49 10.54 -22.00 9.80
N PRO A 50 11.40 -22.54 8.91
CA PRO A 50 12.24 -21.72 8.03
C PRO A 50 11.43 -20.79 7.11
N CYS A 51 10.20 -21.19 6.73
CA CYS A 51 9.29 -20.35 5.95
C CYS A 51 8.82 -19.08 6.69
N ALA A 52 8.80 -19.10 8.03
CA ALA A 52 8.41 -17.91 8.80
C ALA A 52 9.40 -16.76 8.59
N PHE A 53 10.68 -17.06 8.37
CA PHE A 53 11.69 -16.05 8.08
C PHE A 53 11.45 -15.37 6.72
N TYR A 54 11.13 -16.16 5.69
CA TYR A 54 10.79 -15.63 4.35
C TYR A 54 9.54 -14.75 4.37
N LEU A 55 8.52 -15.18 5.10
CA LEU A 55 7.29 -14.40 5.26
C LEU A 55 7.53 -13.10 6.04
N CYS A 56 8.38 -13.13 7.07
CA CYS A 56 8.81 -11.91 7.76
C CYS A 56 9.55 -10.94 6.83
N TRP A 57 10.51 -11.43 6.05
CA TRP A 57 11.25 -10.59 5.09
C TRP A 57 10.32 -10.01 4.02
N SER A 58 9.34 -10.79 3.55
CA SER A 58 8.32 -10.33 2.62
C SER A 58 7.41 -9.24 3.21
N SER A 59 7.06 -9.32 4.50
CA SER A 59 6.28 -8.27 5.14
C SER A 59 7.11 -7.00 5.38
N VAL A 60 8.39 -7.12 5.71
CA VAL A 60 9.31 -5.97 5.81
C VAL A 60 9.48 -5.29 4.45
N SER A 61 9.72 -6.06 3.38
CA SER A 61 9.87 -5.50 2.03
C SER A 61 8.57 -4.82 1.56
N ALA A 62 7.41 -5.40 1.85
CA ALA A 62 6.12 -4.81 1.53
C ALA A 62 5.91 -3.44 2.23
N VAL A 63 6.35 -3.30 3.49
CA VAL A 63 6.34 -2.00 4.19
C VAL A 63 7.27 -1.02 3.46
N VAL A 64 8.52 -1.41 3.16
CA VAL A 64 9.48 -0.53 2.45
C VAL A 64 8.93 -0.06 1.10
N PHE A 65 8.28 -0.95 0.34
CA PHE A 65 7.64 -0.59 -0.93
C PHE A 65 6.46 0.37 -0.75
N LEU A 66 5.63 0.20 0.29
CA LEU A 66 4.54 1.12 0.58
C LEU A 66 5.07 2.52 0.92
N TRP A 67 6.13 2.63 1.72
CA TRP A 67 6.77 3.90 2.05
C TRP A 67 7.45 4.54 0.84
N SER A 68 8.14 3.75 0.02
CA SER A 68 8.78 4.24 -1.21
C SER A 68 7.76 4.70 -2.25
N GLY A 69 6.63 3.99 -2.36
CA GLY A 69 5.50 4.35 -3.22
C GLY A 69 4.74 5.59 -2.74
N LEU A 70 4.78 5.89 -1.43
CA LEU A 70 4.28 7.16 -0.91
C LEU A 70 5.23 8.31 -1.25
N LEU A 71 6.53 8.11 -1.04
CA LEU A 71 7.57 9.10 -1.37
C LEU A 71 7.49 9.53 -2.84
N THR A 72 7.35 8.58 -3.76
CA THR A 72 7.21 8.90 -5.19
C THR A 72 5.94 9.68 -5.50
N ARG A 73 4.80 9.39 -4.83
CA ARG A 73 3.56 10.17 -5.00
C ARG A 73 3.65 11.57 -4.41
N VAL A 74 4.36 11.76 -3.29
CA VAL A 74 4.59 13.08 -2.69
C VAL A 74 5.54 13.92 -3.55
N LEU A 75 6.57 13.29 -4.12
CA LEU A 75 7.52 13.95 -5.02
C LEU A 75 6.91 14.27 -6.40
N GLN A 76 5.90 13.53 -6.83
CA GLN A 76 5.11 13.81 -8.04
C GLN A 76 3.99 14.84 -7.81
N GLY A 77 3.97 15.50 -6.64
CA GLY A 77 3.00 16.54 -6.28
C GLY A 77 2.82 17.61 -7.34
#